data_AF-A0A170UD60-F1
#
_entry.id   AF-A0A170UD60-F1
#
_cell.length_a   1.000
_cell.length_b   1.000
_cell.length_c   1.000
_cell.angle_alpha   90.00
_cell.angle_beta   90.00
_cell.angle_gamma   90.00
#
_symmetry.space_group_name_H-M   'P 1'
#
loop_
_entity.id
_entity.type
_entity.pdbx_description
1 polymer ?
#
loop_
_entity_poly.entity_id
_entity_poly.type
_entity_poly.pdbx_seq_one_letter_code
_entity_poly.pdbx_strand_id
1 'polypeptide(L)'
;ESLFGLHDYYEVIKKPMWLTEVSRKYNSKEYNELKDVIEDFKLILENCYRFWGANHKFSKHTFRIEKILEKHLKELPGNLKTSCNLLVESSSNDTCNESDSALLEEYQSKILQNLGKK
;
A
#
# COMPACT_ATOMS: atom_id res chain seq x y z
N GLU A 1 -14.13 10.27 -25.61
CA GLU A 1 -12.96 9.37 -25.68
C GLU A 1 -13.07 8.35 -24.57
N SER A 2 -12.99 7.06 -24.89
CA SER A 2 -13.16 5.98 -23.92
C SER A 2 -11.97 5.96 -22.95
N LEU A 3 -12.28 6.11 -21.67
CA LEU A 3 -11.34 6.16 -20.55
C LEU A 3 -10.65 4.79 -20.39
N PHE A 4 -9.58 4.53 -21.15
CA PHE A 4 -8.56 3.50 -20.97
C PHE A 4 -8.99 2.22 -20.20
N GLY A 5 -9.96 1.46 -20.71
CA GLY A 5 -10.30 0.14 -20.14
C GLY A 5 -10.72 0.15 -18.66
N LEU A 6 -11.17 1.30 -18.14
CA LEU A 6 -11.62 1.47 -16.75
C LEU A 6 -13.13 1.26 -16.59
N HIS A 7 -13.82 0.74 -17.61
CA HIS A 7 -15.27 0.59 -17.60
C HIS A 7 -15.74 -0.19 -16.37
N ASP A 8 -14.98 -1.21 -15.99
CA ASP A 8 -15.36 -2.14 -14.93
C ASP A 8 -14.63 -1.82 -13.60
N TYR A 9 -13.94 -0.68 -13.50
CA TYR A 9 -13.12 -0.37 -12.31
C TYR A 9 -13.95 -0.38 -11.04
N TYR A 10 -15.11 0.27 -11.04
CA TYR A 10 -16.01 0.32 -9.89
C TYR A 10 -16.79 -0.99 -9.67
N GLU A 11 -16.81 -1.88 -10.65
CA GLU A 11 -17.36 -3.23 -10.49
C GLU A 11 -16.38 -4.13 -9.74
N VAL A 12 -15.09 -4.04 -10.08
CA VAL A 12 -13.99 -4.82 -9.48
C VAL A 12 -13.56 -4.25 -8.12
N ILE A 13 -13.46 -2.92 -8.02
CA ILE A 13 -12.95 -2.20 -6.84
C ILE A 13 -14.10 -1.66 -6.01
N LYS A 14 -14.32 -2.26 -4.83
CA LYS A 14 -15.42 -1.92 -3.93
C LYS A 14 -15.19 -0.68 -3.08
N LYS A 15 -13.93 -0.38 -2.75
CA LYS A 15 -13.54 0.82 -1.99
C LYS A 15 -12.41 1.54 -2.72
N PRO A 16 -12.74 2.41 -3.70
CA PRO A 16 -11.75 3.21 -4.42
C PRO A 16 -10.96 4.09 -3.44
N MET A 17 -9.68 4.28 -3.72
CA MET A 17 -8.80 5.20 -2.99
C MET A 17 -7.67 5.66 -3.90
N TRP A 18 -7.22 6.90 -3.73
CA TRP A 18 -6.11 7.48 -4.50
C TRP A 18 -5.42 8.59 -3.71
N LEU A 19 -4.18 8.97 -4.09
CA LEU A 19 -3.33 9.84 -3.27
C LEU A 19 -3.88 11.24 -3.03
N THR A 20 -4.61 11.82 -3.99
CA THR A 20 -5.23 13.14 -3.78
C THR A 20 -6.40 13.06 -2.79
N GLU A 21 -7.10 11.93 -2.70
CA GLU A 21 -8.12 11.69 -1.68
C GLU A 21 -7.49 11.52 -0.29
N VAL A 22 -6.40 10.76 -0.18
CA VAL A 22 -5.63 10.67 1.08
C VAL A 22 -5.18 12.05 1.55
N SER A 23 -4.67 12.87 0.63
CA SER A 23 -4.26 14.25 0.91
C SER A 23 -5.44 15.11 1.36
N ARG A 24 -6.61 14.96 0.73
CA ARG A 24 -7.85 15.65 1.11
C ARG A 24 -8.31 15.26 2.52
N LYS A 25 -8.35 13.96 2.83
CA LYS A 25 -8.73 13.42 4.15
C LYS A 25 -7.78 13.90 5.25
N TYR A 26 -6.49 13.91 4.97
CA TYR A 26 -5.47 14.44 5.89
C TYR A 26 -5.70 15.92 6.20
N ASN A 27 -5.86 16.76 5.18
CA ASN A 27 -6.09 18.20 5.35
C ASN A 27 -7.42 18.49 6.06
N SER A 28 -8.42 17.63 5.87
CA SER A 28 -9.74 17.73 6.50
C SER A 28 -9.78 17.13 7.92
N LYS A 29 -8.64 16.62 8.43
CA LYS A 29 -8.53 15.95 9.73
C LYS A 29 -9.51 14.77 9.90
N GLU A 30 -9.76 14.03 8.82
CA GLU A 30 -10.63 12.84 8.82
C GLU A 30 -9.92 11.59 9.33
N TYR A 31 -8.60 11.64 9.52
CA TYR A 31 -7.83 10.57 10.13
C TYR A 31 -7.69 10.80 11.62
N ASN A 32 -8.14 9.84 12.42
CA ASN A 32 -8.04 9.91 13.88
C ASN A 32 -6.66 9.43 14.33
N GLU A 33 -6.14 8.42 13.64
CA GLU A 33 -4.87 7.79 13.94
C GLU A 33 -3.99 7.66 12.69
N LEU A 34 -2.68 7.57 12.89
CA LEU A 34 -1.73 7.34 11.79
C LEU A 34 -2.00 5.99 11.08
N LYS A 35 -2.52 5.01 11.80
CA LYS A 35 -2.97 3.74 11.25
C LYS A 35 -4.01 3.93 10.12
N ASP A 36 -4.94 4.87 10.27
CA ASP A 36 -6.00 5.11 9.28
C ASP A 36 -5.42 5.60 7.93
N VAL A 37 -4.38 6.44 8.00
CA VAL A 37 -3.65 6.91 6.83
C VAL A 37 -2.97 5.74 6.13
N ILE A 38 -2.28 4.90 6.91
CA ILE A 38 -1.56 3.73 6.39
C ILE A 38 -2.52 2.73 5.75
N GLU A 39 -3.71 2.52 6.33
CA GLU A 39 -4.74 1.65 5.74
C GLU A 39 -5.20 2.15 4.37
N ASP A 40 -5.40 3.46 4.19
CA ASP A 40 -5.77 4.00 2.89
C ASP A 40 -4.62 3.91 1.86
N PHE A 41 -3.36 4.07 2.29
CA PHE A 41 -2.22 3.78 1.41
C PHE A 41 -2.18 2.31 0.98
N LYS A 42 -2.36 1.37 1.91
CA LYS A 42 -2.45 -0.07 1.58
C LYS A 42 -3.59 -0.35 0.62
N LEU A 43 -4.74 0.29 0.82
CA LEU A 43 -5.90 0.15 -0.06
C LEU A 43 -5.61 0.61 -1.50
N ILE A 44 -4.83 1.69 -1.68
CA ILE A 44 -4.38 2.12 -3.02
C ILE A 44 -3.58 1.00 -3.69
N LEU A 45 -2.62 0.42 -2.97
CA LEU A 45 -1.78 -0.68 -3.47
C LEU A 45 -2.63 -1.90 -3.83
N GLU A 46 -3.50 -2.34 -2.92
CA GLU A 46 -4.40 -3.47 -3.10
C GLU A 46 -5.32 -3.29 -4.31
N ASN A 47 -5.92 -2.10 -4.46
CA ASN A 47 -6.78 -1.79 -5.60
C ASN A 47 -6.02 -1.81 -6.93
N CYS A 48 -4.77 -1.32 -6.95
CA CYS A 48 -3.91 -1.43 -8.11
C CYS A 48 -3.63 -2.89 -8.49
N TYR A 49 -3.29 -3.75 -7.53
CA TYR A 49 -3.06 -5.17 -7.79
C TYR A 49 -4.33 -5.90 -8.22
N ARG A 50 -5.46 -5.62 -7.55
CA ARG A 50 -6.74 -6.27 -7.83
C ARG A 50 -7.25 -5.94 -9.23
N PHE A 51 -7.13 -4.70 -9.67
CA PHE A 51 -7.63 -4.29 -10.97
C PHE A 51 -6.66 -4.62 -12.11
N TRP A 52 -5.37 -4.38 -11.94
CA TRP A 52 -4.40 -4.52 -13.02
C TRP A 52 -3.65 -5.87 -13.03
N GLY A 53 -3.63 -6.59 -11.91
CA GLY A 53 -2.83 -7.81 -11.73
C GLY A 53 -1.37 -7.54 -11.38
N ALA A 54 -0.68 -8.55 -10.80
CA ALA A 54 0.69 -8.40 -10.26
C ALA A 54 1.75 -8.04 -11.32
N ASN A 55 1.58 -8.53 -12.56
CA ASN A 55 2.56 -8.35 -13.62
C ASN A 55 2.42 -7.03 -14.40
N HIS A 56 1.40 -6.21 -14.08
CA HIS A 56 1.12 -4.99 -14.83
C HIS A 56 2.07 -3.84 -14.45
N LYS A 57 2.40 -2.98 -15.43
CA LYS A 57 3.31 -1.85 -15.23
C LYS A 57 2.87 -0.88 -14.12
N PHE A 58 1.55 -0.68 -13.93
CA PHE A 58 1.05 0.17 -12.85
C PHE A 58 1.24 -0.48 -11.47
N SER A 59 1.02 -1.78 -11.37
CA SER A 59 1.33 -2.59 -10.19
C SER A 59 2.83 -2.64 -9.86
N LYS A 60 3.70 -2.43 -10.86
CA LYS A 60 5.14 -2.26 -10.62
C LYS A 60 5.48 -0.89 -10.05
N HIS A 61 4.74 0.16 -10.42
CA HIS A 61 4.95 1.50 -9.86
C HIS A 61 4.49 1.61 -8.41
N THR A 62 3.44 0.88 -8.01
CA THR A 62 2.97 0.85 -6.62
C THR A 62 4.05 0.34 -5.65
N PHE A 63 4.96 -0.53 -6.07
CA PHE A 63 6.11 -0.94 -5.24
C PHE A 63 7.03 0.23 -4.85
N ARG A 64 7.19 1.24 -5.71
CA ARG A 64 8.01 2.42 -5.37
C ARG A 64 7.35 3.23 -4.26
N ILE A 65 6.03 3.39 -4.33
CA ILE A 65 5.24 4.10 -3.31
C ILE A 65 5.34 3.36 -1.97
N GLU A 66 5.24 2.03 -2.01
CA GLU A 66 5.40 1.18 -0.83
C GLU A 66 6.78 1.33 -0.19
N LYS A 67 7.87 1.25 -0.96
CA LYS A 67 9.24 1.44 -0.44
C LYS A 67 9.45 2.81 0.18
N ILE A 68 8.89 3.86 -0.42
CA ILE A 68 8.94 5.22 0.14
C ILE A 68 8.16 5.28 1.45
N LEU A 69 6.95 4.69 1.50
CA LEU A 69 6.13 4.63 2.71
C LEU A 69 6.86 3.89 3.83
N GLU A 70 7.41 2.70 3.56
CA GLU A 70 8.19 1.92 4.53
C GLU A 70 9.38 2.69 5.09
N LYS A 71 10.14 3.38 4.21
CA LYS A 71 11.26 4.21 4.63
C LYS A 71 10.81 5.29 5.61
N HIS A 72 9.75 6.04 5.27
CA HIS A 72 9.23 7.08 6.16
C HIS A 72 8.66 6.51 7.46
N LEU A 73 8.03 5.33 7.43
CA LEU A 73 7.55 4.67 8.64
C LEU A 73 8.71 4.23 9.56
N LYS A 74 9.85 3.81 9.00
CA LYS A 74 11.06 3.47 9.78
C LYS A 74 11.69 4.71 10.43
N GLU A 75 11.62 5.86 9.78
CA GLU A 75 12.11 7.15 10.28
C GLU A 75 11.20 7.77 11.37
N LEU A 76 9.99 7.22 11.60
CA LEU A 76 9.09 7.73 12.63
C LEU A 76 9.69 7.57 14.04
N PRO A 77 9.51 8.57 14.92
CA PRO A 77 9.88 8.47 16.31
C PRO A 77 9.08 7.36 17.01
N GLY A 78 9.70 6.70 18.00
CA GLY A 78 9.18 5.46 18.60
C GLY A 78 7.77 5.58 19.20
N ASN A 79 7.39 6.76 19.70
CA ASN A 79 6.06 7.03 20.23
C ASN A 79 4.95 6.94 19.16
N LEU A 80 5.27 7.19 17.89
CA LEU A 80 4.31 7.07 16.78
C LEU A 80 4.25 5.65 16.23
N LYS A 81 5.36 4.90 16.27
CA LYS A 81 5.42 3.49 15.81
C LYS A 81 4.44 2.59 16.55
N THR A 82 4.28 2.78 17.86
CA THR A 82 3.35 2.00 18.69
C THR A 82 1.87 2.21 18.29
N SER A 83 1.50 3.43 17.89
CA SER A 83 0.13 3.76 17.43
C SER A 83 -0.20 3.12 16.07
N CYS A 84 0.80 2.79 15.26
CA CYS A 84 0.58 2.19 13.95
C CYS A 84 0.20 0.70 13.98
N ASN A 85 0.30 -0.01 15.12
CA ASN A 85 0.12 -1.47 15.23
C ASN A 85 0.89 -2.28 14.16
N LEU A 86 2.04 -1.77 13.71
CA LEU A 86 2.91 -2.47 12.77
C LEU A 86 3.96 -3.22 13.59
N LEU A 87 3.67 -4.48 13.94
CA LEU A 87 4.72 -5.45 14.26
C LEU A 87 5.50 -5.72 12.97
N VAL A 88 6.40 -4.80 12.61
CA VAL A 88 7.58 -5.18 11.84
C VAL A 88 8.45 -5.89 12.85
N GLU A 89 8.39 -7.21 12.87
CA GLU A 89 9.35 -8.01 13.62
C GLU A 89 10.76 -7.51 13.26
N SER A 90 11.47 -7.14 14.31
CA SER A 90 12.83 -6.66 14.29
C SER A 90 13.71 -7.64 13.52
N SER A 91 14.11 -7.28 12.31
CA SER A 91 15.37 -7.75 11.76
C SER A 91 16.15 -6.53 11.31
N SER A 92 16.95 -6.02 12.25
CA SER A 92 18.08 -5.15 11.97
C SER A 92 18.88 -5.77 10.84
N ASN A 93 18.94 -5.11 9.69
CA ASN A 93 20.06 -5.17 8.75
C ASN A 93 19.92 -3.97 7.81
N ASP A 94 20.68 -2.92 8.12
CA ASP A 94 21.05 -1.90 7.17
C ASP A 94 21.79 -2.58 6.01
N THR A 95 21.16 -2.67 4.84
CA THR A 95 21.85 -2.60 3.54
C THR A 95 20.81 -2.49 2.43
N CYS A 96 20.92 -1.42 1.67
CA CYS A 96 20.35 -1.32 0.33
C CYS A 96 21.10 -2.29 -0.60
N ASN A 97 20.48 -3.41 -1.01
CA ASN A 97 20.86 -4.23 -2.18
C ASN A 97 19.75 -5.24 -2.55
N GLU A 98 19.77 -5.69 -3.82
CA GLU A 98 18.81 -6.46 -4.64
C GLU A 98 18.09 -7.71 -4.04
N SER A 99 18.20 -8.02 -2.76
CA SER A 99 17.57 -9.20 -2.14
C SER A 99 16.12 -8.99 -1.66
N ASP A 100 15.51 -7.86 -2.02
CA ASP A 100 14.11 -7.49 -1.71
C ASP A 100 13.05 -8.35 -2.42
N SER A 101 13.41 -9.19 -3.39
CA SER A 101 12.45 -9.99 -4.17
C SER A 101 11.68 -10.99 -3.31
N ALA A 102 12.33 -11.66 -2.34
CA ALA A 102 11.72 -12.76 -1.60
C ALA A 102 10.70 -12.30 -0.55
N LEU A 103 11.01 -11.24 0.21
CA LEU A 103 10.06 -10.63 1.15
C LEU A 103 8.90 -9.95 0.41
N LEU A 104 9.19 -9.39 -0.77
CA LEU A 104 8.17 -8.81 -1.62
C LEU A 104 7.29 -9.88 -2.25
N GLU A 105 7.84 -11.01 -2.68
CA GLU A 105 7.07 -12.17 -3.13
C GLU A 105 6.22 -12.75 -2.00
N GLU A 106 6.70 -12.74 -0.76
CA GLU A 106 5.93 -13.17 0.41
C GLU A 106 4.78 -12.19 0.72
N TYR A 107 5.03 -10.87 0.70
CA TYR A 107 4.00 -9.87 0.93
C TYR A 107 3.01 -9.75 -0.24
N GLN A 108 3.49 -9.83 -1.49
CA GLN A 108 2.67 -10.00 -2.69
C GLN A 108 1.83 -11.27 -2.58
N SER A 109 2.42 -12.39 -2.13
CA SER A 109 1.68 -13.63 -1.88
C SER A 109 0.64 -13.46 -0.78
N LYS A 110 0.93 -12.69 0.28
CA LYS A 110 -0.05 -12.37 1.34
C LYS A 110 -1.18 -11.50 0.82
N ILE A 111 -0.90 -10.44 0.05
CA ILE A 111 -1.93 -9.62 -0.60
C ILE A 111 -2.76 -10.49 -1.56
N LEU A 112 -2.12 -11.27 -2.45
CA LEU A 112 -2.82 -12.14 -3.40
C LEU A 112 -3.64 -13.24 -2.71
N GLN A 113 -3.12 -13.86 -1.63
CA GLN A 113 -3.86 -14.82 -0.81
C GLN A 113 -5.05 -14.18 -0.10
N ASN A 114 -4.93 -12.93 0.36
CA ASN A 114 -6.02 -12.19 0.99
C ASN A 114 -7.05 -11.69 -0.04
N LEU A 115 -6.63 -11.44 -1.28
CA LEU A 115 -7.51 -11.09 -2.39
C LEU A 115 -8.36 -12.29 -2.85
N GLY A 116 -7.83 -13.52 -2.82
CA GLY A 116 -8.54 -14.75 -3.21
C GLY A 116 -9.47 -15.35 -2.14
N LYS A 117 -9.46 -14.82 -0.92
CA LYS A 117 -10.26 -15.30 0.23
C LYS A 117 -11.53 -14.47 0.51
N LYS A 118 -11.94 -13.58 -0.41
CA LYS A 118 -13.11 -12.70 -0.28
C LYS A 118 -14.10 -12.89 -1.42
#